data_AF-A0A074T7P7-F1
#
_entry.id   AF-A0A074T7P7-F1
#
_cell.length_a   1.000
_cell.length_b   1.000
_cell.length_c   1.000
_cell.angle_alpha   90.00
_cell.angle_beta   90.00
_cell.angle_gamma   90.00
#
_symmetry.space_group_name_H-M   'P 1'
#
loop_
_entity.id
_entity.type
_entity.pdbx_description
1 polymer ?
#
loop_
_entity_poly.entity_id
_entity_poly.type
_entity_poly.pdbx_seq_one_letter_code
_entity_poly.pdbx_strand_id
1 'polypeptide(L)' 'MATYRLGSSSAVHTPGIIAWAINGYSFVQDQPRLLDVISSTFPTVPREAIHELLSKEVPYKIDGETVVFSVEG' A
#
# COMPACT_ATOMS: atom_id res chain seq x y z
N MET A 1 14.30 -2.71 -9.81
CA MET A 1 13.07 -1.92 -9.99
C MET A 1 11.90 -2.86 -10.25
N ALA A 2 11.01 -2.99 -9.27
CA ALA A 2 9.78 -3.80 -9.38
C ALA A 2 8.56 -2.86 -9.33
N THR A 3 7.52 -3.16 -10.12
CA THR A 3 6.27 -2.38 -10.13
C THR A 3 5.14 -3.25 -9.61
N TYR A 4 4.44 -2.76 -8.59
CA TYR A 4 3.30 -3.43 -7.97
C TYR A 4 1.99 -2.76 -8.36
N ARG A 5 0.95 -3.59 -8.48
CA ARG A 5 -0.41 -3.16 -8.84
C ARG A 5 -1.38 -3.73 -7.82
N LEU A 6 -1.93 -2.86 -6.99
CA LEU A 6 -2.91 -3.19 -5.97
C LEU A 6 -4.31 -2.90 -6.54
N GLY A 7 -4.94 -3.92 -7.12
CA GLY A 7 -6.28 -3.81 -7.70
C GLY A 7 -7.36 -3.77 -6.63
N SER A 8 -8.49 -3.13 -6.93
CA SER A 8 -9.70 -3.27 -6.13
C SER A 8 -10.34 -4.66 -6.31
N SER A 9 -11.18 -5.02 -5.35
CA SER A 9 -12.05 -6.19 -5.42
C SER A 9 -13.49 -5.79 -5.09
N SER A 10 -14.44 -6.70 -5.29
CA SER A 10 -15.84 -6.48 -4.89
C SER A 10 -16.01 -6.09 -3.41
N ALA A 11 -15.08 -6.48 -2.53
CA ALA A 11 -15.12 -6.20 -1.09
C ALA A 11 -14.30 -4.96 -0.69
N VAL A 12 -13.36 -4.52 -1.52
CA VAL A 12 -12.34 -3.54 -1.14
C VAL A 12 -12.11 -2.56 -2.28
N HIS A 13 -12.41 -1.29 -2.03
CA HIS A 13 -11.98 -0.19 -2.89
C HIS A 13 -10.55 0.23 -2.50
N THR A 14 -9.57 -0.31 -3.20
CA THR A 14 -8.14 -0.22 -2.87
C THR A 14 -7.61 1.21 -2.79
N PRO A 15 -7.94 2.15 -3.71
CA PRO A 15 -7.49 3.53 -3.58
C PRO A 15 -7.89 4.16 -2.23
N GLY A 16 -9.12 3.93 -1.78
CA GLY A 16 -9.61 4.44 -0.50
C GLY A 16 -8.89 3.81 0.70
N ILE A 17 -8.70 2.49 0.69
CA ILE A 17 -8.00 1.79 1.78
C ILE A 17 -6.53 2.18 1.87
N ILE A 18 -5.82 2.33 0.74
CA ILE A 18 -4.43 2.77 0.76
C ILE A 18 -4.32 4.22 1.23
N ALA A 19 -5.22 5.12 0.82
CA ALA A 19 -5.23 6.50 1.33
C ALA A 19 -5.48 6.55 2.85
N TRP A 20 -6.42 5.75 3.36
CA TRP A 20 -6.65 5.59 4.80
C TRP A 20 -5.42 5.06 5.53
N ALA A 21 -4.80 4.00 5.01
CA ALA A 21 -3.63 3.37 5.61
C ALA A 21 -2.44 4.34 5.65
N ILE A 22 -2.17 5.09 4.58
CA ILE A 22 -1.14 6.13 4.52
C ILE A 22 -1.36 7.21 5.59
N ASN A 23 -2.60 7.66 5.77
CA ASN A 23 -2.92 8.64 6.81
C ASN A 23 -2.67 8.06 8.21
N GLY A 24 -3.11 6.83 8.47
CA GLY A 24 -2.85 6.12 9.72
C GLY A 24 -1.35 5.86 9.95
N TYR A 25 -0.58 5.62 8.90
CA TYR A 25 0.86 5.33 8.98
C TYR A 25 1.69 6.53 9.48
N SER A 26 1.11 7.73 9.48
CA SER A 26 1.70 8.92 10.10
C SER A 26 1.79 8.81 11.63
N PHE A 27 1.03 7.88 12.25
CA PHE A 27 1.09 7.59 13.68
C PHE A 27 1.99 6.38 13.93
N VAL A 28 3.18 6.61 14.50
CA VAL A 28 4.22 5.57 14.72
C VAL A 28 3.68 4.34 15.48
N GLN A 29 2.75 4.55 16.41
CA GLN A 29 2.14 3.48 17.20
C GLN A 29 1.28 2.52 16.36
N ASP A 30 0.69 3.01 15.27
CA ASP A 30 -0.21 2.24 14.41
C ASP A 30 0.52 1.56 13.25
N GLN A 31 1.74 1.99 12.93
CA GLN A 31 2.53 1.49 11.80
C GLN A 31 2.64 -0.04 11.76
N PRO A 32 3.00 -0.76 12.86
CA PRO A 32 3.15 -2.21 12.79
C PRO A 32 1.84 -2.90 12.36
N ARG A 33 0.71 -2.46 12.93
CA ARG A 33 -0.60 -3.04 12.66
C ARG A 33 -1.11 -2.70 11.26
N LEU A 34 -0.91 -1.47 10.81
CA LEU A 34 -1.30 -1.08 9.45
C LEU A 34 -0.46 -1.81 8.40
N LEU A 35 0.84 -1.98 8.64
CA LEU A 35 1.71 -2.77 7.77
C LEU A 35 1.24 -4.23 7.69
N ASP A 36 0.87 -4.85 8.82
CA ASP A 36 0.30 -6.20 8.86
C ASP A 36 -1.01 -6.32 8.08
N VAL A 37 -1.93 -5.38 8.27
CA VAL A 37 -3.25 -5.38 7.60
C VAL A 37 -3.08 -5.26 6.08
N ILE A 38 -2.25 -4.33 5.61
CA ILE A 38 -2.07 -4.14 4.17
C ILE A 38 -1.26 -5.28 3.55
N SER A 39 -0.21 -5.77 4.23
CA SER A 39 0.59 -6.91 3.74
C SER A 39 -0.24 -8.20 3.65
N SER A 40 -1.13 -8.44 4.61
CA SER A 40 -2.04 -9.61 4.56
C SER A 40 -3.10 -9.49 3.46
N THR A 41 -3.50 -8.26 3.11
CA THR A 41 -4.43 -8.00 2.01
C THR A 41 -3.77 -8.22 0.63
N PHE A 42 -2.47 -7.89 0.51
CA PHE A 42 -1.70 -8.02 -0.72
C PHE A 42 -0.48 -8.93 -0.54
N PRO A 43 -0.67 -10.24 -0.33
CA PRO A 43 0.40 -11.16 0.09
C PRO A 43 1.49 -11.38 -0.97
N THR A 44 1.24 -10.99 -2.22
CA THR A 44 2.22 -11.07 -3.32
C THR A 44 3.17 -9.88 -3.38
N VAL A 45 2.96 -8.87 -2.54
CA VAL A 45 3.81 -7.68 -2.46
C VAL A 45 4.72 -7.81 -1.24
N PRO A 46 6.04 -7.66 -1.38
CA PRO A 46 6.96 -7.67 -0.25
C PRO A 46 6.55 -6.64 0.80
N ARG A 47 6.71 -7.01 2.06
CA ARG A 47 6.31 -6.17 3.20
C ARG A 47 7.06 -4.83 3.18
N GLU A 48 8.32 -4.85 2.78
CA GLU A 48 9.18 -3.67 2.62
C GLU A 48 8.62 -2.71 1.56
N ALA A 49 8.13 -3.24 0.43
CA ALA A 49 7.49 -2.42 -0.60
C ALA A 49 6.17 -1.80 -0.11
N ILE A 50 5.39 -2.51 0.73
CA ILE A 50 4.22 -1.93 1.38
C ILE A 50 4.63 -0.84 2.36
N HIS A 51 5.71 -1.05 3.12
CA HIS A 51 6.25 -0.02 4.02
C HIS A 51 6.58 1.26 3.26
N GLU A 52 7.37 1.17 2.18
CA GLU A 52 7.76 2.32 1.34
C GLU A 52 6.54 3.06 0.76
N LEU A 53 5.50 2.33 0.36
CA LEU A 53 4.25 2.92 -0.10
C LEU A 53 3.54 3.68 1.04
N LEU A 54 3.39 3.06 2.21
CA LEU A 54 2.65 3.63 3.33
C LEU A 54 3.39 4.80 3.99
N SER A 55 4.73 4.77 4.02
CA SER A 55 5.59 5.88 4.48
C SER A 55 5.72 7.01 3.44
N LYS A 56 5.22 6.81 2.21
CA LYS A 56 5.38 7.70 1.06
C LYS A 56 6.84 7.91 0.62
N GLU A 57 7.71 6.95 0.89
CA GLU A 57 9.08 6.93 0.35
C GLU A 57 9.08 6.77 -1.17
N VAL A 58 8.06 6.09 -1.71
CA VAL A 58 7.84 5.97 -3.15
C VAL A 58 6.54 6.66 -3.57
N PRO A 59 6.54 7.34 -4.74
CA PRO A 59 5.31 7.87 -5.30
C PRO A 59 4.42 6.72 -5.81
N TYR A 60 3.10 6.93 -5.73
CA TYR A 60 2.12 6.04 -6.35
C TYR A 60 1.17 6.82 -7.25
N LYS A 61 0.50 6.10 -8.14
CA LYS A 61 -0.56 6.61 -9.01
C LYS A 61 -1.81 5.76 -8.87
N ILE A 62 -2.95 6.34 -9.20
CA ILE A 62 -4.22 5.63 -9.32
C ILE A 62 -4.52 5.45 -10.81
N ASP A 63 -4.71 4.21 -11.22
CA ASP A 63 -5.09 3.78 -12.58
C ASP A 63 -6.44 3.07 -12.50
N GLY A 64 -7.52 3.82 -12.73
CA GLY A 64 -8.88 3.36 -12.45
C GLY A 64 -9.07 3.07 -10.95
N GLU A 65 -9.32 1.82 -10.60
CA GLU A 65 -9.43 1.36 -9.22
C GLU A 65 -8.18 0.61 -8.71
N THR A 66 -7.04 0.83 -9.37
CA THR A 66 -5.76 0.18 -9.03
C THR A 66 -4.75 1.20 -8.53
N VAL A 67 -4.10 0.92 -7.40
CA VAL A 67 -2.92 1.68 -6.94
C VAL A 67 -1.66 1.08 -7.55
N VAL A 68 -0.85 1.91 -8.21
CA VAL A 68 0.37 1.49 -8.92
C VAL A 68 1.56 2.24 -8.36
N PHE A 69 2.60 1.52 -7.95
CA PHE A 69 3.85 2.09 -7.44
C PHE A 69 5.04 1.22 -7.82
N SER A 70 6.25 1.79 -7.78
CA SER A 70 7.49 1.11 -8.10
C SER A 70 8.52 1.31 -7.00
N VAL A 71 9.26 0.26 -6.69
CA VAL A 71 10.37 0.27 -5.72
C VAL A 71 11.69 -0.04 -6.42
N GLU A 72 12.79 0.54 -5.93
CA GLU A 72 14.12 0.09 -6.33
C GLU A 72 14.42 -1.27 -5.66
N GLY A 73 15.19 -2.11 -6.34
CA GLY A 73 15.42 -3.50 -5.91
C GLY A 73 16.73 -3.65 -5.18
#